data_AF-A0A9E2Y368-F1
#
_entry.id   AF-A0A9E2Y368-F1
#
_cell.length_a   1.000
_cell.length_b   1.000
_cell.length_c   1.000
_cell.angle_alpha   90.00
_cell.angle_beta   90.00
_cell.angle_gamma   90.00
#
_symmetry.space_group_name_H-M   'P 1'
#
loop_
_entity.id
_entity.type
_entity.pdbx_description
1 polymer ?
#
loop_
_entity_poly.entity_id
_entity_poly.type
_entity_poly.pdbx_seq_one_letter_code
_entity_poly.pdbx_strand_id
1 'polypeptide(L)'
;GGRGVPDVAGDADPNSGYRIRVDGQDMVVGGTSAVAPLWAALIALMNQKHGRHLGFLNASLYTVPGYPGNPGPIHDITSGSNGAYDAGPGWDPCTGLGTPDGGRLTQALVPSG
;
A
#
# COMPACT_ATOMS: atom_id res chain seq x y z
N GLY A 1 21.46 -10.66 7.15
CA GLY A 1 20.22 -9.88 7.26
C GLY A 1 20.07 -9.03 6.03
N GLY A 2 18.89 -9.03 5.40
CA GLY A 2 18.59 -8.23 4.20
C GLY A 2 17.34 -7.38 4.42
N ARG A 3 17.08 -6.44 3.53
CA ARG A 3 15.85 -5.64 3.52
C ARG A 3 14.69 -6.50 3.03
N GLY A 4 13.70 -6.73 3.89
CA GLY A 4 12.48 -7.48 3.53
C GLY A 4 11.68 -6.74 2.46
N VAL A 5 11.02 -7.46 1.56
CA VAL A 5 10.12 -6.93 0.52
C VAL A 5 8.79 -7.65 0.56
N PRO A 6 7.67 -6.98 0.22
CA PRO A 6 7.53 -5.54 -0.05
C PRO A 6 7.42 -4.70 1.24
N ASP A 7 7.32 -3.36 1.13
CA ASP A 7 6.93 -2.51 2.27
C ASP A 7 5.40 -2.47 2.46
N VAL A 8 4.66 -2.41 1.35
CA VAL A 8 3.21 -2.25 1.28
C VAL A 8 2.64 -2.98 0.07
N ALA A 9 1.32 -3.19 0.07
CA ALA A 9 0.59 -3.88 -0.98
C ALA A 9 -0.59 -3.04 -1.52
N GLY A 10 -1.26 -3.58 -2.53
CA GLY A 10 -2.49 -3.08 -3.14
C GLY A 10 -3.08 -4.17 -4.03
N ASP A 11 -4.25 -3.91 -4.62
CA ASP A 11 -4.87 -4.90 -5.51
C ASP A 11 -4.00 -5.14 -6.74
N ALA A 12 -3.74 -6.41 -7.01
CA ALA A 12 -2.89 -6.88 -8.09
C ALA A 12 -3.45 -8.15 -8.74
N ASP A 13 -4.62 -8.65 -8.34
CA ASP A 13 -5.22 -9.82 -8.96
C ASP A 13 -5.97 -9.40 -10.24
N PRO A 14 -5.65 -9.96 -11.43
CA PRO A 14 -6.43 -9.69 -12.65
C PRO A 14 -7.92 -10.00 -12.53
N ASN A 15 -8.34 -10.88 -11.62
CA ASN A 15 -9.75 -11.23 -11.40
C ASN A 15 -10.53 -10.12 -10.66
N SER A 16 -9.86 -9.30 -9.86
CA SER A 16 -10.41 -8.09 -9.22
C SER A 16 -9.87 -6.79 -9.84
N GLY A 17 -9.12 -6.91 -10.93
CA GLY A 17 -8.22 -5.87 -11.41
C GLY A 17 -8.86 -4.63 -12.00
N TYR A 18 -7.99 -3.75 -12.50
CA TYR A 18 -8.31 -2.43 -13.00
C TYR A 18 -8.80 -2.49 -14.43
N ARG A 19 -9.95 -1.85 -14.69
CA ARG A 19 -10.41 -1.59 -16.06
C ARG A 19 -9.59 -0.46 -16.66
N ILE A 20 -8.88 -0.74 -17.73
CA ILE A 20 -8.04 0.21 -18.45
C ILE A 20 -8.31 0.15 -19.95
N ARG A 21 -7.84 1.17 -20.68
CA ARG A 21 -7.85 1.19 -22.13
C ARG A 21 -6.42 1.21 -22.67
N VAL A 22 -6.08 0.22 -23.49
CA VAL A 22 -4.77 0.08 -24.14
C VAL A 22 -5.00 0.02 -25.64
N ASP A 23 -4.35 0.88 -26.41
CA ASP A 23 -4.49 0.95 -27.88
C ASP A 23 -5.95 0.98 -28.37
N GLY A 24 -6.82 1.67 -27.62
CA GLY A 24 -8.24 1.80 -27.93
C GLY A 24 -9.12 0.63 -27.48
N GLN A 25 -8.54 -0.43 -26.91
CA GLN A 25 -9.27 -1.60 -26.41
C GLN A 25 -9.44 -1.56 -24.91
N ASP A 26 -10.66 -1.83 -24.44
CA ASP A 26 -10.95 -1.99 -23.01
C ASP A 26 -10.52 -3.37 -22.53
N MET A 27 -9.79 -3.40 -21.44
CA MET A 27 -9.33 -4.64 -20.81
C MET A 27 -9.26 -4.50 -19.28
N VAL A 28 -9.17 -5.64 -18.59
CA VAL A 28 -8.92 -5.70 -17.15
C VAL A 28 -7.49 -6.18 -16.95
N VAL A 29 -6.73 -5.47 -16.11
CA VAL A 29 -5.34 -5.84 -15.76
C VAL A 29 -5.17 -5.90 -14.24
N GLY A 30 -4.32 -6.82 -13.80
CA GLY A 30 -3.77 -6.83 -12.44
C GLY A 30 -2.26 -6.54 -12.46
N GLY A 31 -1.54 -7.18 -11.54
CA GLY A 31 -0.11 -7.07 -11.38
C GLY A 31 0.30 -5.91 -10.46
N THR A 32 1.43 -6.09 -9.78
CA THR A 32 2.02 -5.05 -8.92
C THR A 32 2.42 -3.78 -9.69
N SER A 33 2.54 -3.88 -11.02
CA SER A 33 2.66 -2.73 -11.92
C SER A 33 1.52 -1.71 -11.77
N ALA A 34 0.31 -2.14 -11.42
CA ALA A 34 -0.83 -1.25 -11.15
C ALA A 34 -0.80 -0.69 -9.71
N VAL A 35 -0.16 -1.39 -8.78
CA VAL A 35 -0.03 -0.97 -7.36
C VAL A 35 0.92 0.23 -7.21
N ALA A 36 2.03 0.25 -7.95
CA ALA A 36 2.98 1.37 -7.90
C ALA A 36 2.35 2.74 -8.25
N PRO A 37 1.64 2.92 -9.39
CA PRO A 37 0.98 4.18 -9.71
C PRO A 37 -0.21 4.49 -8.79
N LEU A 38 -0.88 3.47 -8.25
CA LEU A 38 -1.93 3.68 -7.24
C LEU A 38 -1.37 4.38 -5.98
N TRP A 39 -0.27 3.86 -5.43
CA TRP A 39 0.39 4.47 -4.27
C TRP A 39 0.97 5.85 -4.60
N ALA A 40 1.53 6.04 -5.79
CA ALA A 40 2.03 7.35 -6.22
C ALA A 40 0.90 8.41 -6.23
N ALA A 41 -0.28 8.06 -6.76
CA ALA A 41 -1.44 8.94 -6.76
C ALA A 41 -1.94 9.25 -5.35
N LEU A 42 -1.99 8.24 -4.46
CA LEU A 42 -2.36 8.45 -3.06
C LEU A 42 -1.40 9.42 -2.37
N ILE A 43 -0.08 9.24 -2.52
CA ILE A 43 0.93 10.12 -1.92
C ILE A 43 0.82 11.54 -2.50
N ALA A 44 0.52 11.70 -3.79
CA ALA A 44 0.29 13.01 -4.40
C ALA A 44 -0.91 13.72 -3.76
N LEU A 45 -2.01 13.02 -3.52
CA LEU A 45 -3.18 13.56 -2.81
C LEU A 45 -2.86 13.93 -1.35
N MET A 46 -2.06 13.12 -0.67
CA MET A 46 -1.60 13.43 0.69
C MET A 46 -0.72 14.69 0.72
N ASN A 47 0.21 14.81 -0.23
CA ASN A 47 1.06 16.00 -0.37
C ASN A 47 0.21 17.25 -0.63
N GLN A 48 -0.79 17.14 -1.51
CA GLN A 48 -1.73 18.23 -1.80
C GLN A 48 -2.48 18.64 -0.53
N LYS A 49 -2.97 17.67 0.26
CA LYS A 49 -3.70 17.94 1.50
C LYS A 49 -2.84 18.63 2.55
N HIS A 50 -1.56 18.28 2.64
CA HIS A 50 -0.62 18.89 3.59
C HIS A 50 0.00 20.20 3.10
N GLY A 51 -0.17 20.54 1.82
CA GLY A 51 0.45 21.71 1.19
C GLY A 51 1.98 21.63 1.05
N ARG A 52 2.55 20.43 1.25
CA ARG A 52 4.00 20.16 1.14
C ARG A 52 4.25 18.66 0.96
N HIS A 53 5.46 18.33 0.52
CA HIS A 53 5.85 16.94 0.29
C HIS A 53 6.08 16.20 1.61
N LEU A 54 5.56 14.97 1.70
CA LEU A 54 5.84 14.05 2.80
C LEU A 54 7.25 13.44 2.76
N GLY A 55 7.93 13.52 1.61
CA GLY A 55 9.30 13.04 1.46
C GLY A 55 9.42 11.51 1.45
N PHE A 56 10.49 10.99 2.06
CA PHE A 56 10.80 9.57 2.08
C PHE A 56 9.98 8.85 3.17
N LEU A 57 9.01 8.05 2.75
CA LEU A 57 7.98 7.51 3.65
C LEU A 57 8.36 6.20 4.36
N ASN A 58 9.38 5.47 3.90
CA ASN A 58 9.67 4.13 4.43
C ASN A 58 9.79 4.12 5.95
N ALA A 59 10.59 4.99 6.56
CA ALA A 59 10.72 5.01 8.02
C ALA A 59 9.38 5.32 8.72
N SER A 60 8.63 6.31 8.23
CA SER A 60 7.37 6.73 8.83
C SER A 60 6.28 5.67 8.73
N LEU A 61 6.21 4.92 7.63
CA LEU A 61 5.23 3.85 7.44
C LEU A 61 5.36 2.75 8.50
N TYR A 62 6.57 2.44 8.96
CA TYR A 62 6.78 1.42 10.00
C TYR A 62 6.50 1.94 11.43
N THR A 63 6.13 3.20 11.59
CA THR A 63 5.78 3.79 12.90
C THR A 63 4.28 3.97 13.11
N VAL A 64 3.46 3.74 12.07
CA VAL A 64 2.02 3.94 12.17
C VAL A 64 1.39 2.80 12.98
N PRO A 65 0.64 3.09 14.05
CA PRO A 65 0.08 2.04 14.91
C PRO A 65 -1.22 1.45 14.32
N GLY A 66 -1.42 0.15 14.53
CA GLY A 66 -2.69 -0.55 14.36
C GLY A 66 -2.84 -1.62 15.45
N TYR A 67 -4.04 -1.78 16.01
CA TYR A 67 -4.33 -2.78 17.03
C TYR A 67 -5.81 -3.22 16.99
N PRO A 68 -6.18 -4.36 17.60
CA PRO A 68 -7.58 -4.80 17.65
C PRO A 68 -8.50 -3.69 18.21
N GLY A 69 -9.55 -3.33 17.47
CA GLY A 69 -10.48 -2.25 17.82
C GLY A 69 -10.10 -0.86 17.29
N ASN A 70 -8.86 -0.66 16.85
CA ASN A 70 -8.43 0.50 16.07
C ASN A 70 -7.47 0.00 14.97
N PRO A 71 -7.98 -0.39 13.79
CA PRO A 71 -7.19 -1.11 12.79
C PRO A 71 -6.00 -0.31 12.23
N GLY A 72 -5.78 0.93 12.66
CA GLY A 72 -4.69 1.76 12.19
C GLY A 72 -4.94 2.29 10.78
N PRO A 73 -3.92 2.90 10.16
CA PRO A 73 -4.00 3.41 8.80
C PRO A 73 -3.57 2.40 7.74
N ILE A 74 -3.11 1.21 8.14
CA ILE A 74 -2.74 0.12 7.24
C ILE A 74 -3.58 -1.11 7.61
N HIS A 75 -4.23 -1.69 6.61
CA HIS A 75 -4.98 -2.93 6.72
C HIS A 75 -4.04 -4.11 6.48
N ASP A 76 -3.78 -4.86 7.55
CA ASP A 76 -2.96 -6.07 7.58
C ASP A 76 -3.62 -7.23 6.80
N ILE A 77 -2.85 -7.91 5.94
CA ILE A 77 -3.30 -9.06 5.18
C ILE A 77 -2.71 -10.31 5.83
N THR A 78 -3.55 -11.08 6.52
CA THR A 78 -3.08 -12.18 7.37
C THR A 78 -3.31 -13.57 6.76
N SER A 79 -3.73 -13.65 5.49
CA SER A 79 -4.04 -14.91 4.84
C SER A 79 -3.68 -14.91 3.35
N GLY A 80 -3.26 -16.07 2.86
CA GLY A 80 -2.76 -16.25 1.50
C GLY A 80 -1.26 -16.52 1.45
N SER A 81 -0.76 -16.74 0.24
CA SER A 81 0.65 -17.09 -0.01
C SER A 81 1.05 -16.56 -1.38
N ASN A 82 2.32 -16.20 -1.56
CA ASN A 82 2.90 -15.92 -2.87
C ASN A 82 3.61 -17.14 -3.49
N GLY A 83 3.40 -18.34 -2.91
CA GLY A 83 3.99 -19.61 -3.31
C GLY A 83 5.36 -19.91 -2.68
N ALA A 84 6.02 -18.92 -2.10
CA ALA A 84 7.29 -19.07 -1.39
C ALA A 84 7.21 -18.70 0.10
N TYR A 85 6.29 -17.79 0.44
CA TYR A 85 6.04 -17.30 1.79
C TYR A 85 4.53 -17.27 2.05
N ASP A 86 4.16 -17.31 3.33
CA ASP A 86 2.78 -17.19 3.78
C ASP A 86 2.55 -15.83 4.44
N ALA A 87 1.37 -15.26 4.21
CA ALA A 87 0.92 -14.07 4.89
C ALA A 87 0.51 -14.38 6.34
N GLY A 88 0.66 -13.40 7.23
CA GLY A 88 0.39 -13.57 8.65
C GLY A 88 0.35 -12.22 9.37
N PRO A 89 0.05 -12.19 10.68
CA PRO A 89 -0.09 -10.94 11.40
C PRO A 89 1.17 -10.08 11.38
N GLY A 90 1.01 -8.79 11.07
CA GLY A 90 2.08 -7.81 11.00
C GLY A 90 2.80 -7.78 9.64
N TRP A 91 4.07 -7.39 9.62
CA TRP A 91 4.83 -7.36 8.38
C TRP A 91 5.09 -8.78 7.88
N ASP A 92 4.78 -9.05 6.61
CA ASP A 92 5.02 -10.35 5.98
C ASP A 92 5.68 -10.23 4.58
N PRO A 93 6.40 -11.25 4.09
CA PRO A 93 7.06 -11.20 2.78
C PRO A 93 6.14 -11.31 1.56
N CYS A 94 4.82 -11.43 1.74
CA CYS A 94 3.83 -11.40 0.67
C CYS A 94 3.28 -9.98 0.49
N THR A 95 2.87 -9.32 1.57
CA THR A 95 2.14 -8.03 1.52
C THR A 95 2.79 -6.87 2.25
N GLY A 96 3.93 -7.10 2.88
CA GLY A 96 4.62 -6.10 3.66
C GLY A 96 3.77 -5.71 4.86
N LEU A 97 3.56 -4.42 5.08
CA LEU A 97 2.65 -3.93 6.12
C LEU A 97 1.17 -4.13 5.76
N GLY A 98 0.83 -4.37 4.49
CA GLY A 98 -0.55 -4.45 3.99
C GLY A 98 -0.97 -3.27 3.11
N THR A 99 -2.27 -2.96 3.06
CA THR A 99 -2.86 -1.93 2.17
C THR A 99 -3.26 -0.67 2.94
N PRO A 100 -3.31 0.52 2.32
CA PRO A 100 -3.59 1.75 3.05
C PRO A 100 -5.10 2.01 3.21
N ASP A 101 -5.51 2.50 4.38
CA ASP A 101 -6.66 3.39 4.48
C ASP A 101 -6.16 4.80 4.17
N GLY A 102 -6.43 5.29 2.95
CA GLY A 102 -5.89 6.57 2.50
C GLY A 102 -6.26 7.75 3.40
N GLY A 103 -7.47 7.77 3.97
CA GLY A 103 -7.92 8.84 4.86
C GLY A 103 -7.17 8.84 6.18
N ARG A 104 -7.07 7.68 6.81
CA ARG A 104 -6.35 7.51 8.09
C ARG A 104 -4.85 7.68 7.92
N LEU A 105 -4.28 7.17 6.82
CA LEU A 105 -2.85 7.31 6.53
C LEU A 105 -2.47 8.76 6.29
N THR A 106 -3.31 9.54 5.61
CA THR A 106 -3.11 10.99 5.46
C THR A 106 -3.06 11.71 6.80
N GLN A 107 -3.89 11.29 7.77
CA GLN A 107 -3.93 11.88 9.11
C GLN A 107 -2.73 11.44 9.97
N ALA A 108 -2.29 10.19 9.84
CA ALA A 108 -1.20 9.62 10.61
C ALA A 108 0.18 10.12 10.16
N LEU A 109 0.37 10.36 8.87
CA LEU A 109 1.63 10.85 8.33
C LEU A 109 1.60 12.38 8.22
N VAL A 110 2.44 13.04 9.03
CA VAL A 110 2.68 14.47 8.98
C VAL A 110 4.04 14.76 8.34
N PRO A 111 4.17 15.82 7.53
CA PRO A 111 5.46 16.23 6.99
C PRO A 111 6.44 16.57 8.12
N SER A 112 7.70 16.16 7.97
CA SER A 112 8.78 16.62 8.85
C SER A 112 8.92 18.14 8.71
N GLY A 113 9.09 18.82 9.86
CA GLY A 113 9.25 20.28 9.93
C GLY A 113 10.53 20.80 9.31
#